data_AF-A0A844YWA8-F1
#
_entry.id   AF-A0A844YWA8-F1
#
_cell.length_a   1.000
_cell.length_b   1.000
_cell.length_c   1.000
_cell.angle_alpha   90.00
_cell.angle_beta   90.00
_cell.angle_gamma   90.00
#
_symmetry.space_group_name_H-M   'P 1'
#
loop_
_entity.id
_entity.type
_entity.pdbx_description
1 polymer ?
#
loop_
_entity_poly.entity_id
_entity_poly.type
_entity_poly.pdbx_seq_one_letter_code
_entity_poly.pdbx_strand_id
1 'polypeptide(L)'
;MQLRPRLCLCVPPALLLAALAGCAPDPPDEQEILASAASLPKPQPGLYRSTTRLTAYDLPLASPQEAAAMRERFATLEPAVATSCLTPRQAEEGWVTLVRSLGEGTCQVERFTADGEGMQASVACQAPGGGTSRMAMTGTAGTTSSTMEIRIVQQGEAIPGGEQTISMAIASQRVGDCPAEPPAAPQVGPAPDG
;
A
#
# COMPACT_ATOMS: atom_id res chain seq x y z
N MET A 1 -2.82 -37.89 -7.54
CA MET A 1 -3.42 -39.09 -6.92
C MET A 1 -3.08 -39.11 -5.44
N GLN A 2 -3.97 -38.62 -4.58
CA GLN A 2 -4.13 -39.12 -3.22
C GLN A 2 -5.61 -38.98 -2.85
N LEU A 3 -6.31 -40.11 -3.00
CA LEU A 3 -7.69 -40.33 -2.58
C LEU A 3 -7.70 -40.48 -1.06
N ARG A 4 -8.48 -39.68 -0.33
CA ARG A 4 -8.80 -39.97 1.09
C ARG A 4 -10.29 -40.25 1.25
N PRO A 5 -10.67 -41.26 2.05
CA PRO A 5 -11.96 -41.91 1.97
C PRO A 5 -13.01 -41.24 2.87
N ARG A 6 -14.27 -41.46 2.48
CA ARG A 6 -15.51 -41.07 3.14
C ARG A 6 -15.60 -41.63 4.56
N LEU A 7 -15.84 -40.76 5.54
CA LEU A 7 -16.55 -41.14 6.77
C LEU A 7 -17.83 -40.31 6.82
N CYS A 8 -18.89 -40.88 6.25
CA CYS A 8 -20.25 -40.35 6.28
C CYS A 8 -20.91 -40.87 7.54
N LEU A 9 -20.97 -40.06 8.61
CA LEU A 9 -21.71 -40.39 9.83
C LEU A 9 -23.13 -39.82 9.70
N CYS A 10 -24.11 -40.69 9.49
CA CYS A 10 -25.54 -40.36 9.57
C CYS A 10 -25.91 -40.06 11.03
N VAL A 11 -26.38 -38.83 11.30
CA VAL A 11 -27.00 -38.43 12.58
C VAL A 11 -28.43 -37.93 12.28
N PRO A 12 -29.47 -38.35 13.04
CA PRO A 12 -30.89 -38.21 12.69
C PRO A 12 -31.45 -36.78 12.81
N PRO A 13 -32.65 -36.51 12.25
CA PRO A 13 -33.14 -35.15 12.00
C PRO A 13 -33.96 -34.62 13.18
N ALA A 14 -33.42 -33.66 13.93
CA ALA A 14 -34.23 -32.83 14.82
C ALA A 14 -33.50 -31.50 15.11
N LEU A 15 -34.15 -30.40 14.71
CA LEU A 15 -33.81 -29.00 15.02
C LEU A 15 -32.38 -28.54 14.69
N LEU A 16 -32.14 -28.17 13.43
CA LEU A 16 -31.10 -27.20 13.10
C LEU A 16 -31.75 -25.84 12.84
N LEU A 17 -31.68 -24.94 13.83
CA LEU A 17 -31.63 -23.51 13.52
C LEU A 17 -30.41 -23.29 12.62
N ALA A 18 -30.67 -22.98 11.36
CA ALA A 18 -29.67 -22.60 10.38
C ALA A 18 -29.02 -21.27 10.81
N ALA A 19 -27.97 -21.36 11.62
CA ALA A 19 -26.94 -20.34 11.63
C ALA A 19 -26.22 -20.45 10.28
N LEU A 20 -26.66 -19.65 9.31
CA LEU A 20 -25.86 -19.28 8.15
C LEU A 20 -24.65 -18.50 8.70
N ALA A 21 -23.64 -19.21 9.19
CA ALA A 21 -22.30 -18.68 9.31
C ALA A 21 -21.84 -18.42 7.88
N GLY A 22 -22.06 -17.19 7.42
CA GLY A 22 -21.53 -16.73 6.16
C GLY A 22 -20.02 -16.94 6.20
N CYS A 23 -19.50 -17.74 5.27
CA CYS A 23 -18.09 -17.79 5.00
C CYS A 23 -17.67 -16.42 4.47
N ALA A 24 -17.31 -15.51 5.38
CA ALA A 24 -16.38 -14.46 5.03
C ALA A 24 -15.07 -15.14 4.64
N PRO A 25 -14.41 -14.75 3.53
CA PRO A 25 -13.07 -15.24 3.25
C PRO A 25 -12.17 -14.90 4.43
N ASP A 26 -11.37 -15.87 4.87
CA ASP A 26 -10.38 -15.64 5.92
C ASP A 26 -9.43 -14.51 5.49
N PRO A 27 -8.98 -13.67 6.44
CA PRO A 27 -7.96 -12.69 6.14
C PRO A 27 -6.72 -13.40 5.55
N PRO A 28 -5.99 -12.73 4.64
CA PRO A 28 -4.80 -13.32 4.05
C PRO A 28 -3.79 -13.69 5.14
N ASP A 29 -3.08 -14.80 4.95
CA ASP A 29 -2.09 -15.28 5.91
C ASP A 29 -0.93 -14.28 6.01
N GLU A 30 -0.79 -13.64 7.16
CA GLU A 30 0.28 -12.69 7.44
C GLU A 30 1.66 -13.31 7.23
N GLN A 31 1.86 -14.58 7.58
CA GLN A 31 3.15 -15.25 7.41
C GLN A 31 3.51 -15.39 5.93
N GLU A 32 2.53 -15.68 5.07
CA GLU A 32 2.71 -15.77 3.63
C GLU A 32 3.04 -14.40 3.02
N ILE A 33 2.36 -13.34 3.47
CA ILE A 33 2.63 -11.95 3.06
C ILE A 33 4.06 -11.55 3.45
N LEU A 34 4.48 -11.80 4.69
CA LEU A 34 5.82 -11.45 5.16
C LEU A 34 6.90 -12.30 4.46
N ALA A 35 6.64 -13.58 4.19
CA ALA A 35 7.54 -14.44 3.43
C ALA A 35 7.72 -13.95 1.99
N SER A 36 6.63 -13.51 1.36
CA SER A 36 6.67 -12.89 0.02
C SER A 36 7.46 -11.59 0.03
N ALA A 37 7.32 -10.76 1.06
CA ALA A 37 8.12 -9.54 1.19
C ALA A 37 9.62 -9.84 1.40
N ALA A 38 9.93 -10.88 2.17
CA ALA A 38 11.31 -11.30 2.45
C ALA A 38 12.03 -11.91 1.24
N SER A 39 11.30 -12.34 0.21
CA SER A 39 11.89 -12.91 -1.02
C SER A 39 12.40 -11.85 -2.00
N LEU A 40 11.96 -10.59 -1.85
CA LEU A 40 12.42 -9.48 -2.69
C LEU A 40 13.89 -9.15 -2.42
N PRO A 41 14.63 -8.62 -3.42
CA PRO A 41 15.99 -8.14 -3.22
C PRO A 41 16.07 -7.13 -2.08
N LYS A 42 16.96 -7.40 -1.14
CA LYS A 42 17.24 -6.47 -0.04
C LYS A 42 17.97 -5.23 -0.57
N PRO A 43 17.55 -4.02 -0.18
CA PRO A 43 18.27 -2.80 -0.52
C PRO A 43 19.62 -2.75 0.20
N GLN A 44 20.61 -2.08 -0.38
CA GLN A 44 21.88 -1.79 0.26
C GLN A 44 21.72 -0.66 1.30
N PRO A 45 22.41 -0.70 2.44
CA PRO A 45 22.44 0.45 3.36
C PRO A 45 23.04 1.68 2.68
N GLY A 46 22.56 2.88 3.03
CA GLY A 46 23.10 4.14 2.49
C GLY A 46 22.08 5.27 2.40
N LEU A 47 22.51 6.36 1.76
CA LEU A 47 21.66 7.51 1.46
C LEU A 47 20.87 7.23 0.18
N TYR A 48 19.55 7.34 0.26
CA TYR A 48 18.64 7.21 -0.87
C TYR A 48 18.04 8.57 -1.21
N ARG A 49 17.88 8.82 -2.50
CA ARG A 49 17.05 9.89 -3.05
C ARG A 49 15.76 9.27 -3.56
N SER A 50 14.64 9.74 -3.04
CA SER A 50 13.31 9.35 -3.48
C SER A 50 12.66 10.52 -4.21
N THR A 51 12.06 10.24 -5.37
CA THR A 51 11.29 11.20 -6.15
C THR A 51 9.87 10.70 -6.22
N THR A 52 8.94 11.48 -5.68
CA THR A 52 7.50 11.20 -5.70
C THR A 52 6.83 12.15 -6.69
N ARG A 53 6.07 11.59 -7.62
CA ARG A 53 5.35 12.34 -8.66
C ARG A 53 3.88 11.96 -8.62
N LEU A 54 3.00 12.95 -8.61
CA LEU A 54 1.58 12.72 -8.89
C LEU A 54 1.42 12.46 -10.40
N THR A 55 0.90 11.30 -10.77
CA THR A 55 0.76 10.88 -12.17
C THR A 55 -0.67 11.02 -12.69
N ALA A 56 -1.67 10.89 -11.82
CA ALA A 56 -3.06 11.14 -12.17
C ALA A 56 -3.90 11.55 -10.95
N TYR A 57 -4.97 12.27 -11.21
CA TYR A 57 -5.98 12.62 -10.23
C TYR A 57 -7.35 12.73 -10.91
N ASP A 58 -8.34 12.02 -10.37
CA ASP A 58 -9.69 11.93 -10.92
C ASP A 58 -10.75 12.12 -9.84
N LEU A 59 -11.78 12.91 -10.16
CA LEU A 59 -13.00 13.09 -9.37
C LEU A 59 -14.19 12.64 -10.21
N PRO A 60 -14.50 11.33 -10.26
CA PRO A 60 -15.49 10.78 -11.19
C PRO A 60 -16.91 11.31 -10.97
N LEU A 61 -17.22 11.77 -9.76
CA LEU A 61 -18.55 12.22 -9.35
C LEU A 61 -18.66 13.75 -9.15
N ALA A 62 -17.57 14.50 -9.34
CA ALA A 62 -17.59 15.96 -9.26
C ALA A 62 -18.12 16.59 -10.56
N SER A 63 -18.45 17.87 -10.53
CA SER A 63 -18.81 18.58 -11.77
C SER A 63 -17.60 18.65 -12.72
N PRO A 64 -17.81 18.71 -14.05
CA PRO A 64 -16.71 18.81 -15.01
C PRO A 64 -15.80 20.02 -14.78
N GLN A 65 -16.37 21.13 -14.30
CA GLN A 65 -15.61 22.35 -14.00
C GLN A 65 -14.69 22.16 -12.78
N GLU A 66 -15.18 21.54 -11.71
CA GLU A 66 -14.38 21.25 -10.53
C GLU A 66 -13.27 20.25 -10.83
N ALA A 67 -13.59 19.17 -11.56
CA ALA A 67 -12.61 18.18 -11.99
C ALA A 67 -11.52 18.79 -12.88
N ALA A 68 -11.88 19.70 -13.79
CA ALA A 68 -10.92 20.42 -14.63
C ALA A 68 -10.02 21.36 -13.83
N ALA A 69 -10.60 22.21 -12.98
CA ALA A 69 -9.84 23.14 -12.15
C ALA A 69 -8.86 22.40 -11.24
N MET A 70 -9.26 21.24 -10.72
CA MET A 70 -8.40 20.43 -9.86
C MET A 70 -7.25 19.77 -10.65
N ARG A 71 -7.53 19.19 -11.83
CA ARG A 71 -6.49 18.67 -12.73
C ARG A 71 -5.47 19.74 -13.13
N GLU A 72 -5.91 20.96 -13.41
CA GLU A 72 -5.02 22.09 -13.72
C GLU A 72 -4.10 22.42 -12.55
N ARG A 73 -4.63 22.49 -11.33
CA ARG A 73 -3.80 22.66 -10.12
C ARG A 73 -2.76 21.55 -10.00
N PHE A 74 -3.17 20.29 -10.20
CA PHE A 74 -2.26 19.15 -10.13
C PHE A 74 -1.19 19.12 -11.21
N ALA A 75 -1.50 19.57 -12.42
CA ALA A 75 -0.52 19.67 -13.50
C ALA A 75 0.63 20.64 -13.18
N THR A 76 0.42 21.58 -12.25
CA THR A 76 1.47 22.51 -11.80
C THR A 76 2.31 21.97 -10.63
N LEU A 77 2.00 20.79 -10.10
CA LEU A 77 2.77 20.20 -9.01
C LEU A 77 4.08 19.61 -9.53
N GLU A 78 5.18 20.17 -9.05
CA GLU A 78 6.50 19.60 -9.27
C GLU A 78 6.69 18.31 -8.46
N PRO A 79 7.51 17.35 -8.96
CA PRO A 79 7.86 16.17 -8.20
C PRO A 79 8.52 16.52 -6.86
N ALA A 80 8.07 15.88 -5.79
CA ALA A 80 8.70 16.01 -4.49
C ALA A 80 9.96 15.14 -4.45
N VAL A 81 11.11 15.76 -4.18
CA VAL A 81 12.39 15.05 -4.00
C VAL A 81 12.78 15.09 -2.53
N ALA A 82 13.01 13.92 -1.95
CA ALA A 82 13.48 13.77 -0.58
C ALA A 82 14.71 12.86 -0.54
N THR A 83 15.53 13.03 0.49
CA THR A 83 16.64 12.11 0.79
C THR A 83 16.43 11.49 2.15
N SER A 84 16.64 10.19 2.26
CA SER A 84 16.52 9.45 3.51
C SER A 84 17.66 8.46 3.68
N CYS A 85 18.04 8.24 4.94
CA CYS A 85 19.08 7.29 5.29
C CYS A 85 18.49 5.92 5.58
N LEU A 86 18.96 4.92 4.86
CA LEU A 86 18.62 3.52 5.10
C LEU A 86 19.74 2.87 5.92
N THR A 87 19.42 2.54 7.17
CA THR A 87 20.37 1.91 8.09
C THR A 87 20.61 0.43 7.73
N PRO A 88 21.72 -0.18 8.18
CA PRO A 88 21.96 -1.60 7.98
C PRO A 88 20.85 -2.51 8.51
N ARG A 89 20.23 -2.15 9.65
CA ARG A 89 19.11 -2.89 10.21
C ARG A 89 17.89 -2.84 9.29
N GLN A 90 17.52 -1.65 8.82
CA GLN A 90 16.38 -1.48 7.92
C GLN A 90 16.62 -2.16 6.57
N ALA A 91 17.85 -2.11 6.06
CA ALA A 91 18.23 -2.83 4.84
C ALA A 91 18.11 -4.35 5.01
N GLU A 92 18.48 -4.89 6.17
CA GLU A 92 18.38 -6.31 6.49
C GLU A 92 16.92 -6.77 6.65
N GLU A 93 16.07 -5.95 7.24
CA GLU A 93 14.62 -6.17 7.30
C GLU A 93 13.97 -6.06 5.90
N GLY A 94 14.50 -5.19 5.04
CA GLY A 94 14.09 -5.03 3.66
C GLY A 94 12.62 -4.61 3.54
N TRP A 95 11.90 -5.26 2.63
CA TRP A 95 10.50 -4.93 2.32
C TRP A 95 9.50 -5.39 3.38
N VAL A 96 9.92 -6.24 4.32
CA VAL A 96 9.09 -6.67 5.44
C VAL A 96 8.66 -5.46 6.29
N THR A 97 9.54 -4.49 6.47
CA THR A 97 9.23 -3.27 7.24
C THR A 97 8.21 -2.39 6.52
N LEU A 98 8.26 -2.33 5.18
CA LEU A 98 7.22 -1.64 4.39
C LEU A 98 5.87 -2.36 4.54
N VAL A 99 5.85 -3.69 4.39
CA VAL A 99 4.60 -4.44 4.50
C VAL A 99 3.96 -4.30 5.87
N ARG A 100 4.76 -4.29 6.94
CA ARG A 100 4.28 -4.02 8.29
C ARG A 100 3.66 -2.63 8.40
N SER A 101 4.34 -1.59 7.89
CA SER A 101 3.82 -0.23 7.97
C SER A 101 2.54 -0.02 7.15
N LEU A 102 2.35 -0.78 6.06
CA LEU A 102 1.10 -0.78 5.29
C LEU A 102 -0.10 -1.32 6.08
N GLY A 103 0.14 -2.19 7.07
CA GLY A 103 -0.89 -2.78 7.93
C GLY A 103 -1.09 -2.06 9.27
N GLU A 104 -0.42 -0.92 9.50
CA GLU A 104 -0.57 -0.18 10.76
C GLU A 104 -1.89 0.62 10.83
N GLY A 105 -2.37 0.88 12.05
CA GLY A 105 -3.55 1.70 12.29
C GLY A 105 -4.86 1.03 11.87
N THR A 106 -5.64 1.70 11.02
CA THR A 106 -6.94 1.23 10.51
C THR A 106 -6.83 0.55 9.13
N CYS A 107 -5.60 0.22 8.71
CA CYS A 107 -5.30 -0.43 7.44
C CYS A 107 -5.17 -1.94 7.59
N GLN A 108 -5.67 -2.67 6.60
CA GLN A 108 -5.54 -4.11 6.45
C GLN A 108 -4.89 -4.40 5.10
N VAL A 109 -3.79 -5.14 5.12
CA VAL A 109 -3.18 -5.68 3.90
C VAL A 109 -4.07 -6.81 3.39
N GLU A 110 -4.67 -6.62 2.22
CA GLU A 110 -5.54 -7.60 1.57
C GLU A 110 -4.74 -8.59 0.71
N ARG A 111 -3.60 -8.14 0.16
CA ARG A 111 -2.71 -8.96 -0.65
C ARG A 111 -1.31 -8.38 -0.70
N PHE A 112 -0.32 -9.26 -0.72
CA PHE A 112 1.04 -8.94 -1.12
C PHE A 112 1.62 -10.10 -1.92
N THR A 113 2.23 -9.83 -3.05
CA THR A 113 2.93 -10.85 -3.86
C THR A 113 4.24 -10.32 -4.40
N ALA A 114 5.24 -11.19 -4.41
CA ALA A 114 6.55 -10.93 -4.99
C ALA A 114 6.88 -11.99 -6.04
N ASP A 115 7.47 -11.55 -7.15
CA ASP A 115 7.99 -12.42 -8.21
C ASP A 115 9.31 -11.83 -8.75
N GLY A 116 10.43 -12.46 -8.41
CA GLY A 116 11.76 -11.93 -8.68
C GLY A 116 11.95 -10.55 -8.05
N GLU A 117 12.09 -9.52 -8.87
CA GLU A 117 12.19 -8.12 -8.43
C GLU A 117 10.81 -7.43 -8.38
N GLY A 118 9.77 -8.02 -8.97
CA GLY A 118 8.43 -7.43 -9.05
C GLY A 118 7.64 -7.62 -7.76
N MET A 119 6.87 -6.61 -7.38
CA MET A 119 5.95 -6.68 -6.25
C MET A 119 4.59 -6.05 -6.57
N GLN A 120 3.54 -6.58 -5.93
CA GLN A 120 2.20 -6.02 -5.95
C GLN A 120 1.58 -6.12 -4.57
N ALA A 121 0.84 -5.09 -4.17
CA ALA A 121 0.14 -5.07 -2.89
C ALA A 121 -1.25 -4.42 -3.03
N SER A 122 -2.20 -4.86 -2.21
CA SER A 122 -3.47 -4.16 -2.02
C SER A 122 -3.75 -4.00 -0.54
N VAL A 123 -4.21 -2.81 -0.16
CA VAL A 123 -4.43 -2.40 1.23
C VAL A 123 -5.77 -1.69 1.31
N ALA A 124 -6.60 -2.06 2.29
CA ALA A 124 -7.84 -1.38 2.60
C ALA A 124 -7.70 -0.66 3.94
N CYS A 125 -7.95 0.64 3.97
CA CYS A 125 -7.89 1.47 5.16
C CYS A 125 -9.25 2.12 5.43
N GLN A 126 -9.62 2.28 6.70
CA GLN A 126 -10.73 3.16 7.08
C GLN A 126 -10.21 4.59 7.16
N ALA A 127 -10.91 5.52 6.49
CA ALA A 127 -10.60 6.94 6.55
C ALA A 127 -11.35 7.60 7.73
N PRO A 128 -10.83 8.70 8.28
CA PRO A 128 -11.56 9.52 9.25
C PRO A 128 -12.94 9.93 8.72
N GLY A 129 -13.92 10.09 9.62
CA GLY A 129 -15.28 10.50 9.23
C GLY A 129 -16.12 9.41 8.54
N GLY A 130 -15.74 8.13 8.67
CA GLY A 130 -16.52 7.00 8.13
C GLY A 130 -16.28 6.72 6.65
N GLY A 131 -15.28 7.36 6.04
CA GLY A 131 -14.86 7.09 4.66
C GLY A 131 -14.05 5.79 4.53
N THR A 132 -13.74 5.43 3.29
CA THR A 132 -12.88 4.28 2.97
C THR A 132 -11.75 4.69 2.04
N SER A 133 -10.62 3.98 2.11
CA SER A 133 -9.47 4.18 1.25
C SER A 133 -8.92 2.84 0.82
N ARG A 134 -8.89 2.57 -0.49
CA ARG A 134 -8.26 1.38 -1.07
C ARG A 134 -7.02 1.77 -1.82
N MET A 135 -5.90 1.16 -1.49
CA MET A 135 -4.61 1.38 -2.14
C MET A 135 -4.20 0.12 -2.90
N ALA A 136 -3.80 0.29 -4.14
CA ALA A 136 -3.12 -0.72 -4.93
C ALA A 136 -1.72 -0.23 -5.26
N MET A 137 -0.73 -1.10 -5.06
CA MET A 137 0.68 -0.83 -5.32
C MET A 137 1.22 -1.85 -6.31
N THR A 138 2.01 -1.39 -7.25
CA THR A 138 2.81 -2.24 -8.14
C THR A 138 4.21 -1.66 -8.23
N GLY A 139 5.25 -2.47 -8.29
CA GLY A 139 6.60 -1.93 -8.28
C GLY A 139 7.69 -2.94 -8.56
N THR A 140 8.91 -2.43 -8.57
CA THR A 140 10.14 -3.23 -8.67
C THR A 140 11.09 -2.90 -7.53
N ALA A 141 11.70 -3.93 -6.98
CA ALA A 141 12.65 -3.91 -5.88
C ALA A 141 14.02 -4.34 -6.40
N GLY A 142 14.98 -3.43 -6.38
CA GLY A 142 16.38 -3.72 -6.67
C GLY A 142 17.28 -3.39 -5.49
N THR A 143 18.53 -3.84 -5.56
CA THR A 143 19.51 -3.64 -4.50
C THR A 143 19.88 -2.17 -4.27
N THR A 144 19.92 -1.35 -5.32
CA THR A 144 20.29 0.10 -5.23
C THR A 144 19.22 1.03 -5.76
N SER A 145 18.10 0.51 -6.29
CA SER A 145 16.99 1.30 -6.78
C SER A 145 15.67 0.56 -6.67
N SER A 146 14.57 1.28 -6.56
CA SER A 146 13.22 0.73 -6.62
C SER A 146 12.27 1.69 -7.31
N THR A 147 11.20 1.15 -7.90
CA THR A 147 10.10 1.94 -8.46
C THR A 147 8.77 1.42 -7.93
N MET A 148 7.82 2.31 -7.70
CA MET A 148 6.50 1.99 -7.21
C MET A 148 5.47 2.89 -7.88
N GLU A 149 4.42 2.31 -8.41
CA GLU A 149 3.19 2.98 -8.82
C GLU A 149 2.12 2.67 -7.78
N ILE A 150 1.50 3.71 -7.24
CA ILE A 150 0.49 3.63 -6.20
C ILE A 150 -0.78 4.25 -6.74
N ARG A 151 -1.88 3.51 -6.69
CA ARG A 151 -3.23 4.00 -6.97
C ARG A 151 -4.06 3.94 -5.70
N ILE A 152 -4.63 5.08 -5.31
CA ILE A 152 -5.46 5.23 -4.13
C ILE A 152 -6.86 5.63 -4.58
N VAL A 153 -7.87 4.87 -4.17
CA VAL A 153 -9.28 5.20 -4.35
C VAL A 153 -9.85 5.53 -2.98
N GLN A 154 -10.37 6.74 -2.82
CA GLN A 154 -10.93 7.20 -1.55
C GLN A 154 -12.39 7.57 -1.73
N GLN A 155 -13.18 7.25 -0.71
CA GLN A 155 -14.59 7.60 -0.63
C GLN A 155 -14.88 8.27 0.71
N GLY A 156 -15.71 9.32 0.70
CA GLY A 156 -16.05 10.06 1.90
C GLY A 156 -16.71 11.41 1.59
N GLU A 157 -17.47 11.92 2.55
CA GLU A 157 -18.28 13.13 2.39
C GLU A 157 -17.45 14.41 2.19
N ALA A 158 -16.19 14.42 2.68
CA ALA A 158 -15.26 15.53 2.50
C ALA A 158 -14.70 15.64 1.08
N ILE A 159 -14.91 14.63 0.22
CA ILE A 159 -14.41 14.61 -1.15
C ILE A 159 -15.49 15.18 -2.09
N PRO A 160 -15.16 16.10 -3.01
CA PRO A 160 -16.10 16.57 -4.01
C PRO A 160 -16.69 15.40 -4.83
N GLY A 161 -18.02 15.25 -4.78
CA GLY A 161 -18.71 14.11 -5.41
C GLY A 161 -18.63 12.80 -4.63
N GLY A 162 -17.95 12.76 -3.49
CA GLY A 162 -17.89 11.60 -2.59
C GLY A 162 -16.83 10.55 -2.94
N GLU A 163 -16.14 10.69 -4.06
CA GLU A 163 -15.11 9.75 -4.52
C GLU A 163 -13.97 10.47 -5.26
N GLN A 164 -12.73 10.06 -4.97
CA GLN A 164 -11.55 10.47 -5.73
C GLN A 164 -10.63 9.28 -6.00
N THR A 165 -9.89 9.38 -7.10
CA THR A 165 -8.75 8.51 -7.39
C THR A 165 -7.49 9.34 -7.51
N ILE A 166 -6.43 8.89 -6.85
CA ILE A 166 -5.10 9.50 -6.88
C ILE A 166 -4.12 8.45 -7.38
N SER A 167 -3.24 8.78 -8.32
CA SER A 167 -2.16 7.91 -8.76
C SER A 167 -0.82 8.61 -8.64
N MET A 168 0.16 7.91 -8.09
CA MET A 168 1.49 8.42 -7.75
C MET A 168 2.57 7.44 -8.18
N ALA A 169 3.67 7.96 -8.69
CA ALA A 169 4.89 7.21 -8.95
C ALA A 169 5.96 7.61 -7.93
N ILE A 170 6.66 6.61 -7.39
CA ILE A 170 7.80 6.80 -6.49
C ILE A 170 8.99 6.07 -7.10
N ALA A 171 10.08 6.79 -7.32
CA ALA A 171 11.37 6.21 -7.70
C ALA A 171 12.37 6.46 -6.57
N SER A 172 13.07 5.43 -6.11
CA SER A 172 14.11 5.54 -5.10
C SER A 172 15.44 5.05 -5.65
N GLN A 173 16.52 5.77 -5.38
CA GLN A 173 17.86 5.41 -5.82
C GLN A 173 18.90 5.71 -4.74
N ARG A 174 19.81 4.76 -4.50
CA ARG A 174 20.97 4.96 -3.63
C ARG A 174 21.91 5.98 -4.28
N VAL A 175 22.20 7.05 -3.57
CA VAL A 175 23.08 8.14 -4.02
C VAL A 175 24.42 8.20 -3.28
N GLY A 176 24.64 7.32 -2.30
CA GLY A 176 25.91 7.22 -1.58
C GLY A 176 25.75 6.62 -0.20
N ASP A 177 26.77 6.82 0.63
CA ASP A 177 26.70 6.47 2.05
C ASP A 177 25.92 7.54 2.83
N CYS A 178 25.40 7.15 3.98
CA CYS A 178 24.77 8.11 4.88
C CYS A 178 25.81 9.13 5.39
N PRO A 179 25.48 10.43 5.39
CA PRO A 179 26.33 11.43 6.02
C PRO A 179 26.47 11.13 7.52
N ALA A 180 27.62 11.51 8.10
CA ALA A 180 27.89 11.36 9.52
C ALA A 180 26.91 12.17 10.40
N GLU A 181 26.30 13.20 9.83
CA GLU A 181 25.22 13.98 10.43
C GLU A 181 23.93 13.73 9.64
N PRO A 182 22.82 13.32 10.29
CA PRO A 182 21.58 13.01 9.58
C PRO A 182 21.12 14.21 8.77
N PRO A 183 20.72 14.04 7.49
CA PRO A 183 20.07 15.13 6.77
C PRO A 183 18.79 15.50 7.54
N ALA A 184 18.49 16.80 7.61
CA ALA A 184 17.26 17.28 8.23
C ALA A 184 16.08 16.48 7.67
N ALA A 185 15.31 15.84 8.56
CA ALA A 185 14.17 15.04 8.15
C ALA A 185 13.25 15.89 7.27
N PRO A 186 12.71 15.37 6.14
CA PRO A 186 11.68 16.08 5.41
C PRO A 186 10.53 16.33 6.39
N GLN A 187 10.22 17.60 6.62
CA GLN A 187 9.05 17.96 7.40
C GLN A 187 7.84 17.56 6.57
N VAL A 188 7.32 16.37 6.82
CA VAL A 188 5.95 16.02 6.47
C VAL A 188 5.12 17.00 7.28
N GLY A 189 4.71 18.09 6.63
CA GLY A 189 3.80 19.05 7.25
C GLY A 189 2.59 18.28 7.78
N PRO A 190 2.01 18.71 8.92
CA PRO A 190 0.83 18.06 9.47
C PRO A 190 -0.21 17.88 8.37
N ALA A 191 -0.85 16.71 8.35
CA ALA A 191 -2.06 16.52 7.56
C ALA A 191 -2.99 17.71 7.82
N PRO A 192 -3.60 18.32 6.79
CA PRO A 192 -4.50 19.46 7.01
C PRO A 192 -5.62 19.01 7.94
N ASP A 193 -5.66 19.59 9.14
CA ASP A 193 -6.82 19.54 10.03
C ASP A 193 -7.95 20.29 9.33
N GLY A 194 -8.86 19.56 8.68
CA GLY A 194 -10.02 20.09 7.96
C GLY A 194 -11.27 19.29 8.28
#